data_AF-A0A976Q6Q4-F1
#
_entry.id   AF-A0A976Q6Q4-F1
#
_cell.length_a   1.000
_cell.length_b   1.000
_cell.length_c   1.000
_cell.angle_alpha   90.00
_cell.angle_beta   90.00
_cell.angle_gamma   90.00
#
_symmetry.space_group_name_H-M   'P 1'
#
loop_
_entity.id
_entity.type
_entity.pdbx_description
1 polymer ?
#
loop_
_entity_poly.entity_id
_entity_poly.type
_entity_poly.pdbx_seq_one_letter_code
_entity_poly.pdbx_strand_id
1 'polypeptide(L)'
;MKVVKALFVAGLLTVVSSACTLYAREADEYQRVTRELVDAHGPAIKSCYDTALVADAAASGTVVVAFTVERKSGRVVGATAAAGTTAPPALSSCVITAMNGLQLDPPDRRDGLATFTWEFKANRPRPSASAPAASAPAAPAPAAPAPAAPAPAAPSPAAPVPAAPIPAAPAPAAPVPAATTPTG
;
A
#
# COMPACT_ATOMS: atom_id res chain seq x y z
N MET A 1 38.85 -60.38 25.73
CA MET A 1 39.60 -59.36 26.48
C MET A 1 39.67 -58.08 25.65
N LYS A 2 39.13 -56.96 26.18
CA LYS A 2 39.58 -55.55 26.06
C LYS A 2 39.94 -55.04 24.64
N VAL A 3 39.33 -54.00 24.04
CA VAL A 3 38.99 -52.68 24.59
C VAL A 3 37.95 -51.98 23.68
N VAL A 4 36.89 -51.47 24.30
CA VAL A 4 36.00 -50.41 23.78
C VAL A 4 36.74 -49.07 23.84
N LYS A 5 36.70 -48.27 22.76
CA LYS A 5 37.11 -46.86 22.75
C LYS A 5 36.10 -46.10 21.88
N ALA A 6 35.01 -45.61 22.48
CA ALA A 6 34.82 -44.20 22.83
C ALA A 6 35.01 -43.29 21.60
N LEU A 7 33.90 -42.92 20.95
CA LEU A 7 33.25 -41.60 21.07
C LEU A 7 34.05 -40.49 20.37
N PHE A 8 33.54 -40.01 19.22
CA PHE A 8 33.47 -38.59 18.87
C PHE A 8 32.41 -38.41 17.76
N VAL A 9 31.14 -38.45 18.18
CA VAL A 9 30.05 -37.85 17.40
C VAL A 9 30.27 -36.35 17.50
N ALA A 10 30.91 -35.77 16.48
CA ALA A 10 30.99 -34.33 16.31
C ALA A 10 29.59 -33.82 15.91
N GLY A 11 28.70 -33.75 16.89
CA GLY A 11 27.45 -33.02 16.78
C GLY A 11 27.78 -31.55 16.58
N LEU A 12 27.65 -31.09 15.33
CA LEU A 12 27.64 -29.68 15.00
C LEU A 12 26.33 -29.09 15.55
N LEU A 13 26.31 -28.84 16.86
CA LEU A 13 25.30 -28.04 17.54
C LEU A 13 25.50 -26.60 17.05
N THR A 14 24.82 -26.25 15.95
CA THR A 14 24.61 -24.85 15.57
C THR A 14 23.72 -24.24 16.63
N VAL A 15 24.35 -23.68 17.66
CA VAL A 15 23.72 -22.79 18.62
C VAL A 15 23.24 -21.58 17.80
N VAL A 16 21.96 -21.59 17.41
CA VAL A 16 21.26 -20.36 17.03
C VAL A 16 21.14 -19.56 18.32
N SER A 17 22.20 -18.81 18.62
CA SER A 17 22.20 -17.81 19.65
C SER A 17 21.26 -16.71 19.19
N SER A 18 19.99 -16.82 19.56
CA SER A 18 19.04 -15.70 19.61
C SER A 18 19.48 -14.73 20.71
N ALA A 19 20.70 -14.20 20.60
CA ALA A 19 21.06 -12.98 21.29
C ALA A 19 20.13 -11.91 20.72
N CYS A 20 19.50 -11.11 21.58
CA CYS A 20 18.79 -9.90 21.18
C CYS A 20 19.66 -9.14 20.17
N THR A 21 19.37 -9.32 18.89
CA THR A 21 20.10 -8.66 17.83
C THR A 21 19.82 -7.19 18.04
N LEU A 22 20.86 -6.46 18.38
CA LEU A 22 20.90 -5.02 18.36
C LEU A 22 20.63 -4.61 16.91
N TYR A 23 19.36 -4.55 16.50
CA TYR A 23 18.92 -4.18 15.15
C TYR A 23 19.29 -2.71 14.93
N ALA A 24 20.52 -2.49 14.49
CA ALA A 24 20.93 -1.28 13.78
C ALA A 24 20.87 -1.66 12.31
N ARG A 25 19.75 -1.35 11.65
CA ARG A 25 19.58 -1.69 10.24
C ARG A 25 20.52 -0.85 9.39
N GLU A 26 21.03 -1.46 8.33
CA GLU A 26 21.72 -0.72 7.27
C GLU A 26 20.74 0.23 6.57
N ALA A 27 21.26 1.28 5.92
CA ALA A 27 20.43 2.34 5.36
C ALA A 27 19.37 1.84 4.36
N ASP A 28 19.72 0.91 3.47
CA ASP A 28 18.79 0.32 2.50
C ASP A 28 17.66 -0.48 3.17
N GLU A 29 17.99 -1.25 4.20
CA GLU A 29 16.98 -2.01 4.94
C GLU A 29 16.03 -1.07 5.69
N TYR A 30 16.58 -0.04 6.34
CA TYR A 30 15.82 0.99 7.02
C TYR A 30 14.87 1.74 6.07
N GLN A 31 15.32 2.09 4.86
CA GLN A 31 14.45 2.69 3.85
C GLN A 31 13.32 1.76 3.42
N ARG A 32 13.62 0.47 3.19
CA ARG A 32 12.63 -0.52 2.78
C ARG A 32 11.54 -0.71 3.83
N VAL A 33 11.92 -0.93 5.09
CA VAL A 33 10.95 -1.18 6.17
C VAL A 33 10.14 0.07 6.53
N THR A 34 10.75 1.26 6.45
CA THR A 34 10.02 2.52 6.67
C THR A 34 9.03 2.77 5.54
N ARG A 35 9.41 2.46 4.29
CA ARG A 35 8.50 2.52 3.15
C ARG A 35 7.33 1.55 3.33
N GLU A 36 7.60 0.31 3.72
CA GLU A 36 6.56 -0.68 3.98
C GLU A 36 5.57 -0.21 5.06
N LEU A 37 6.08 0.36 6.16
CA LEU A 37 5.26 0.96 7.21
C LEU A 37 4.36 2.09 6.69
N VAL A 38 4.91 2.99 5.87
CA VAL A 38 4.17 4.11 5.29
C VAL A 38 3.14 3.62 4.26
N ASP A 39 3.51 2.66 3.41
CA ASP A 39 2.63 2.09 2.39
C ASP A 39 1.46 1.33 3.03
N ALA A 40 1.70 0.61 4.13
CA ALA A 40 0.64 -0.02 4.92
C ALA A 40 -0.38 1.00 5.48
N HIS A 41 0.03 2.25 5.66
CA HIS A 41 -0.84 3.35 6.07
C HIS A 41 -1.48 4.11 4.90
N GLY A 42 -1.24 3.66 3.67
CA GLY A 42 -1.83 4.20 2.45
C GLY A 42 -3.36 4.40 2.48
N PRO A 43 -4.18 3.53 3.10
CA PRO A 43 -5.63 3.75 3.20
C PRO A 43 -6.01 5.03 3.93
N ALA A 44 -5.29 5.41 5.00
CA ALA A 44 -5.54 6.65 5.73
C ALA A 44 -5.16 7.88 4.88
N ILE A 45 -4.02 7.81 4.18
CA ILE A 45 -3.59 8.87 3.25
C ILE A 45 -4.60 9.03 2.11
N LYS A 46 -5.11 7.93 1.58
CA LYS A 46 -6.18 7.95 0.58
C LYS A 46 -7.45 8.59 1.13
N SER A 47 -7.87 8.26 2.34
CA SER A 47 -9.03 8.88 2.99
C SER A 47 -8.87 10.40 3.15
N CYS A 48 -7.66 10.88 3.46
CA CYS A 48 -7.36 12.31 3.47
C CYS A 48 -7.60 12.97 2.11
N TYR A 49 -7.17 12.31 1.04
CA TYR A 49 -7.35 12.81 -0.33
C TYR A 49 -8.81 12.76 -0.77
N ASP A 50 -9.52 11.68 -0.50
CA ASP A 50 -10.95 11.55 -0.83
C ASP A 50 -11.76 12.64 -0.11
N THR A 51 -11.43 12.96 1.15
CA THR A 51 -12.07 14.07 1.88
C THR A 51 -11.76 15.42 1.25
N ALA A 52 -10.51 15.64 0.80
CA ALA A 52 -10.14 16.86 0.10
C ALA A 52 -10.88 17.02 -1.23
N LEU A 53 -11.13 15.93 -1.96
CA LEU A 53 -11.88 15.93 -3.21
C LEU A 53 -13.37 16.26 -3.05
N VAL A 54 -13.96 15.96 -1.89
CA VAL A 54 -15.34 16.38 -1.57
C VAL A 54 -15.43 17.89 -1.41
N ALA A 55 -14.42 18.51 -0.79
CA ALA A 55 -14.37 19.96 -0.62
C ALA A 55 -13.97 20.69 -1.92
N ASP A 56 -13.02 20.13 -2.66
CA ASP A 56 -12.52 20.69 -3.93
C ASP A 56 -12.20 19.57 -4.92
N ALA A 57 -13.03 19.42 -5.95
CA ALA A 57 -12.86 18.39 -6.98
C ALA A 57 -11.60 18.61 -7.86
N ALA A 58 -10.95 19.77 -7.75
CA ALA A 58 -9.69 20.08 -8.42
C ALA A 58 -8.46 19.85 -7.52
N ALA A 59 -8.64 19.28 -6.32
CA ALA A 59 -7.58 19.10 -5.34
C ALA A 59 -6.45 18.26 -5.94
N SER A 60 -5.29 18.88 -6.06
CA SER A 60 -4.09 18.31 -6.65
C SER A 60 -2.87 19.00 -6.07
N GLY A 61 -1.71 18.39 -6.29
CA GLY A 61 -0.43 18.90 -5.84
C GLY A 61 0.37 17.84 -5.11
N THR A 62 1.49 18.28 -4.56
CA THR A 62 2.47 17.41 -3.91
C THR A 62 2.43 17.65 -2.41
N VAL A 63 2.41 16.59 -1.62
CA VAL A 63 2.63 16.64 -0.18
C VAL A 63 4.00 16.05 0.11
N VAL A 64 4.89 16.83 0.72
CA VAL A 64 6.19 16.36 1.19
C VAL A 64 6.17 16.41 2.71
N VAL A 65 6.30 15.27 3.37
CA VAL A 65 6.35 15.19 4.83
C VAL A 65 7.73 14.75 5.26
N ALA A 66 8.37 15.56 6.11
CA ALA A 66 9.57 15.18 6.83
C ALA A 66 9.18 14.76 8.24
N PHE A 67 9.76 13.68 8.74
CA PHE A 67 9.54 13.18 10.09
C PHE A 67 10.78 12.47 10.63
N THR A 68 10.78 12.26 11.94
CA THR A 68 11.83 11.50 12.63
C THR A 68 11.23 10.23 13.18
N VAL A 69 11.87 9.10 12.93
CA VAL A 69 11.58 7.86 13.65
C VAL A 69 12.51 7.82 14.86
N GLU A 70 11.91 7.86 16.04
CA GLU A 70 12.65 7.88 17.30
C GLU A 70 13.34 6.53 17.56
N ARG A 71 14.60 6.59 17.97
CA ARG A 71 15.33 5.40 18.43
C ARG A 71 14.60 4.70 19.58
N LYS A 72 14.80 3.38 19.71
CA LYS A 72 14.25 2.50 20.75
C LYS A 72 12.73 2.34 20.76
N SER A 73 11.96 3.38 20.47
CA SER A 73 10.50 3.28 20.34
C SER A 73 10.07 2.96 18.92
N GLY A 74 10.84 3.40 17.91
CA GLY A 74 10.45 3.25 16.50
C GLY A 74 9.26 4.14 16.14
N ARG A 75 8.82 5.07 17.00
CA ARG A 75 7.68 5.93 16.72
C ARG A 75 8.05 7.06 15.77
N VAL A 76 7.19 7.30 14.79
CA VAL A 76 7.21 8.49 13.94
C VAL A 76 6.73 9.67 14.77
N VAL A 77 7.61 10.65 14.90
CA VAL A 77 7.40 11.90 15.65
C VAL A 77 7.85 13.10 14.83
N GLY A 78 7.30 14.27 15.15
CA GLY A 78 7.71 15.53 14.51
C GLY A 78 7.39 15.57 13.01
N ALA A 79 6.34 14.87 12.56
CA ALA A 79 5.91 14.95 11.18
C ALA A 79 5.49 16.38 10.83
N THR A 80 6.07 16.94 9.78
CA THR A 80 5.85 18.32 9.33
C THR A 80 5.88 18.43 7.81
N ALA A 81 5.19 19.43 7.26
CA ALA A 81 5.29 19.75 5.84
C ALA A 81 6.71 20.25 5.54
N ALA A 82 7.37 19.64 4.56
CA ALA A 82 8.68 20.04 4.07
C ALA A 82 8.56 20.89 2.80
N ALA A 83 9.69 21.46 2.38
CA ALA A 83 9.81 22.21 1.13
C ALA A 83 9.32 21.37 -0.06
N GLY A 84 8.62 22.01 -0.99
CA GLY A 84 8.01 21.35 -2.15
C GLY A 84 6.57 20.88 -1.95
N THR A 85 5.99 21.09 -0.76
CA THR A 85 4.55 20.88 -0.54
C THR A 85 3.75 21.96 -1.26
N THR A 86 2.95 21.57 -2.25
CA THR A 86 2.09 22.45 -3.07
C THR A 86 0.61 22.11 -2.92
N ALA A 87 0.28 20.99 -2.28
CA ALA A 87 -1.08 20.54 -2.05
C ALA A 87 -1.84 21.46 -1.07
N PRO A 88 -3.19 21.43 -1.09
CA PRO A 88 -4.02 22.21 -0.18
C PRO A 88 -3.67 21.98 1.29
N PRO A 89 -3.71 23.03 2.15
CA PRO A 89 -3.27 22.95 3.54
C PRO A 89 -4.06 21.93 4.36
N ALA A 90 -5.36 21.77 4.08
CA ALA A 90 -6.21 20.77 4.73
C ALA A 90 -5.75 19.33 4.43
N LEU A 91 -5.38 19.06 3.17
CA LEU A 91 -4.86 17.75 2.77
C LEU A 91 -3.51 17.46 3.43
N SER A 92 -2.59 18.44 3.37
CA SER A 92 -1.26 18.32 3.99
C SER A 92 -1.36 18.07 5.49
N SER A 93 -2.24 18.80 6.20
CA SER A 93 -2.47 18.62 7.64
C SER A 93 -3.03 17.24 7.98
N CYS A 94 -3.98 16.74 7.18
CA CYS A 94 -4.52 15.39 7.35
C CYS A 94 -3.43 14.31 7.18
N VAL A 95 -2.60 14.41 6.14
CA VAL A 95 -1.49 13.48 5.88
C VAL A 95 -0.47 13.50 7.02
N ILE A 96 -0.08 14.70 7.50
CA ILE A 96 0.84 14.83 8.64
C ILE A 96 0.27 14.18 9.90
N THR A 97 -1.03 14.37 10.14
CA THR A 97 -1.71 13.77 11.30
C THR A 97 -1.76 12.25 11.18
N ALA A 98 -2.06 11.72 9.99
CA ALA A 98 -2.07 10.29 9.73
C ALA A 98 -0.69 9.65 9.91
N MET A 99 0.39 10.39 9.62
CA MET A 99 1.76 9.89 9.80
C MET A 99 2.24 9.88 11.25
N ASN A 100 1.73 10.76 12.11
CA ASN A 100 2.18 10.84 13.49
C ASN A 100 1.74 9.60 14.29
N GLY A 101 2.68 9.01 15.03
CA GLY A 101 2.42 7.86 15.87
C GLY A 101 2.53 6.50 15.19
N LEU A 102 2.78 6.46 13.87
CA LEU A 102 3.21 5.22 13.18
C LEU A 102 4.41 4.63 13.92
N GLN A 103 4.49 3.30 14.00
CA GLN A 103 5.52 2.64 14.77
C GLN A 103 6.24 1.59 13.92
N LEU A 104 7.54 1.78 13.80
CA LEU A 104 8.45 0.83 13.20
C LEU A 104 8.77 -0.27 14.20
N ASP A 105 8.37 -1.49 13.87
CA ASP A 105 8.61 -2.69 14.66
C ASP A 105 9.42 -3.71 13.84
N PRO A 106 10.56 -4.23 14.36
CA PRO A 106 11.22 -3.82 15.60
C PRO A 106 11.79 -2.39 15.50
N PRO A 107 11.98 -1.69 16.64
CA PRO A 107 12.55 -0.35 16.67
C PRO A 107 14.06 -0.37 16.39
N ASP A 108 14.59 0.73 15.85
CA ASP A 108 16.03 0.88 15.57
C ASP A 108 16.78 1.52 16.75
N ARG A 109 18.11 1.36 16.78
CA ARG A 109 18.97 2.00 17.80
C ARG A 109 19.33 3.45 17.46
N ARG A 110 19.10 3.86 16.22
CA ARG A 110 19.36 5.21 15.72
C ARG A 110 18.05 5.94 15.44
N ASP A 111 18.11 7.26 15.55
CA ASP A 111 17.04 8.08 14.99
C ASP A 111 17.16 8.04 13.47
N GLY A 112 16.03 7.93 12.78
CA GLY A 112 16.01 7.98 11.34
C GLY A 112 15.22 9.17 10.84
N LEU A 113 15.89 10.10 10.17
CA LEU A 113 15.20 11.13 9.40
C LEU A 113 14.67 10.52 8.11
N ALA A 114 13.41 10.77 7.82
CA ALA A 114 12.79 10.34 6.58
C ALA A 114 11.95 11.47 5.98
N THR A 115 11.94 11.51 4.65
CA THR A 115 11.09 12.39 3.87
C THR A 115 10.30 11.54 2.90
N PHE A 116 8.98 11.66 2.95
CA PHE A 116 8.08 10.99 2.01
C PHE A 116 7.36 12.02 1.15
N THR A 117 7.17 11.66 -0.12
CA THR A 117 6.52 12.52 -1.10
C THR A 117 5.34 11.77 -1.72
N TRP A 118 4.17 12.39 -1.67
CA TRP A 118 2.98 11.93 -2.34
C TRP A 118 2.55 12.94 -3.40
N GLU A 119 2.22 12.44 -4.59
CA GLU A 119 1.65 13.24 -5.67
C GLU A 119 0.15 12.94 -5.76
N PHE A 120 -0.67 13.97 -5.60
CA PHE A 120 -2.12 13.88 -5.73
C PHE A 120 -2.56 14.52 -7.05
N LYS A 121 -3.25 13.75 -7.88
CA LYS A 121 -3.75 14.20 -9.19
C LYS A 121 -5.26 14.34 -9.14
N ALA A 122 -5.75 15.53 -9.45
CA ALA A 122 -7.17 15.79 -9.56
C ALA A 122 -7.78 14.79 -10.55
N ASN A 123 -8.64 13.91 -10.06
CA ASN A 123 -9.44 13.05 -10.90
C ASN A 123 -10.62 13.86 -11.45
N ARG A 124 -10.34 14.85 -12.30
CA ARG A 124 -11.41 15.37 -13.13
C ARG A 124 -11.80 14.24 -14.08
N PRO A 125 -13.09 13.88 -14.20
CA PRO A 125 -13.52 13.18 -15.40
C PRO A 125 -13.02 14.01 -16.58
N ARG A 126 -12.17 13.42 -17.45
CA ARG A 126 -11.88 14.02 -18.75
C ARG A 126 -13.25 14.42 -19.30
N PRO A 127 -13.49 15.69 -19.69
CA PRO A 127 -14.75 16.05 -20.33
C PRO A 127 -14.91 15.08 -21.49
N SER A 128 -15.80 14.10 -21.33
CA SER A 128 -16.33 13.41 -22.48
C SER A 128 -16.93 14.54 -23.28
N ALA A 129 -16.38 14.79 -24.46
CA ALA A 129 -16.94 15.75 -25.37
C ALA A 129 -18.31 15.21 -25.82
N SER A 130 -19.30 15.26 -24.93
CA SER A 130 -20.66 15.61 -25.29
C SER A 130 -20.58 17.05 -25.74
N ALA A 131 -20.02 17.27 -26.94
CA ALA A 131 -20.24 18.50 -27.66
C ALA A 131 -21.76 18.72 -27.61
N PRO A 132 -22.25 19.88 -27.13
CA PRO A 132 -23.62 20.25 -27.40
C PRO A 132 -23.73 20.17 -28.92
N ALA A 133 -24.64 19.34 -29.43
CA ALA A 133 -25.05 19.43 -30.82
C ALA A 133 -25.64 20.83 -31.01
N ALA A 134 -24.78 21.80 -31.31
CA ALA A 134 -25.17 23.11 -31.77
C ALA A 134 -25.92 22.85 -33.06
N SER A 135 -27.23 23.09 -33.03
CA SER A 135 -28.10 23.10 -34.19
C SER A 135 -27.60 24.16 -35.17
N ALA A 136 -26.68 23.79 -36.04
CA ALA A 136 -26.29 24.61 -37.18
C ALA A 136 -27.44 24.56 -38.21
N PRO A 137 -27.94 25.71 -38.70
CA PRO A 137 -28.91 25.74 -39.79
C PRO A 137 -28.28 25.13 -41.05
N ALA A 138 -28.97 24.16 -41.64
CA ALA A 138 -28.55 23.47 -42.86
C ALA A 138 -28.51 24.45 -44.06
N ALA A 139 -27.32 24.63 -44.63
CA ALA A 139 -27.17 25.08 -46.02
C ALA A 139 -27.14 23.84 -46.93
N PRO A 140 -27.86 23.81 -48.06
CA PRO A 140 -27.92 22.61 -48.91
C PRO A 140 -26.65 22.49 -49.77
N ALA A 141 -25.89 21.41 -49.56
CA ALA A 141 -24.82 20.99 -50.46
C ALA A 141 -25.35 19.92 -51.45
N PRO A 142 -24.97 19.95 -52.75
CA PRO A 142 -25.45 19.00 -53.73
C PRO A 142 -24.80 17.61 -53.56
N ALA A 143 -25.62 16.58 -53.80
CA ALA A 143 -25.30 15.17 -53.64
C ALA A 143 -24.22 14.67 -54.61
N ALA A 144 -23.28 13.87 -54.10
CA ALA A 144 -22.46 12.96 -54.89
C ALA A 144 -22.46 11.58 -54.19
N PRO A 145 -22.67 10.47 -54.93
CA PRO A 145 -22.78 9.13 -54.34
C PRO A 145 -21.40 8.56 -53.96
N ALA A 146 -21.36 7.94 -52.77
CA ALA A 146 -20.19 7.26 -52.21
C ALA A 146 -19.94 5.89 -52.89
N PRO A 147 -18.67 5.46 -53.08
CA PRO A 147 -18.35 4.06 -53.26
C PRO A 147 -18.24 3.37 -51.89
N ALA A 148 -19.09 2.37 -51.66
CA ALA A 148 -18.99 1.46 -50.54
C ALA A 148 -17.83 0.47 -50.77
N ALA A 149 -16.86 0.43 -49.87
CA ALA A 149 -15.91 -0.66 -49.76
C ALA A 149 -16.23 -1.48 -48.50
N PRO A 150 -16.35 -2.82 -48.57
CA PRO A 150 -16.61 -3.65 -47.39
C PRO A 150 -15.35 -3.81 -46.53
N ALA A 151 -15.52 -3.64 -45.22
CA ALA A 151 -14.49 -3.93 -44.21
C ALA A 151 -14.36 -5.46 -44.00
N PRO A 152 -13.15 -6.04 -43.93
CA PRO A 152 -13.00 -7.43 -43.51
C PRO A 152 -13.13 -7.53 -41.98
N ALA A 153 -14.10 -8.34 -41.53
CA ALA A 153 -14.24 -8.74 -40.14
C ALA A 153 -13.15 -9.77 -39.79
N ALA A 154 -12.21 -9.39 -38.93
CA ALA A 154 -11.29 -10.34 -38.31
C ALA A 154 -11.95 -10.90 -37.02
N PRO A 155 -11.98 -12.22 -36.80
CA PRO A 155 -12.46 -12.81 -35.55
C PRO A 155 -11.43 -12.61 -34.43
N SER A 156 -11.90 -12.14 -33.27
CA SER A 156 -11.11 -12.06 -32.04
C SER A 156 -10.97 -13.44 -31.40
N PRO A 157 -9.76 -13.93 -31.08
CA PRO A 157 -9.59 -15.22 -30.41
C PRO A 157 -10.02 -15.12 -28.93
N ALA A 158 -11.04 -15.89 -28.55
CA ALA A 158 -11.35 -16.13 -27.14
C ALA A 158 -10.33 -17.11 -26.55
N ALA A 159 -9.38 -16.60 -25.77
CA ALA A 159 -8.53 -17.46 -24.95
C ALA A 159 -9.34 -18.04 -23.77
N PRO A 160 -9.19 -19.33 -23.44
CA PRO A 160 -9.89 -19.95 -22.31
C PRO A 160 -9.28 -19.47 -20.99
N VAL A 161 -10.13 -19.00 -20.07
CA VAL A 161 -9.75 -18.65 -18.71
C VAL A 161 -9.69 -19.94 -17.87
N PRO A 162 -8.57 -20.28 -17.22
CA PRO A 162 -8.51 -21.43 -16.32
C PRO A 162 -9.30 -21.14 -15.04
N ALA A 163 -10.28 -21.98 -14.73
CA ALA A 163 -10.94 -22.00 -13.42
C ALA A 163 -10.01 -22.66 -12.40
N ALA A 164 -9.33 -21.86 -11.57
CA ALA A 164 -8.61 -22.39 -10.41
C ALA A 164 -9.62 -22.81 -9.33
N PRO A 165 -9.44 -23.98 -8.68
CA PRO A 165 -10.32 -24.42 -7.61
C PRO A 165 -10.10 -23.60 -6.34
N ILE A 166 -11.20 -23.15 -5.74
CA ILE A 166 -11.22 -22.42 -4.46
C ILE A 166 -11.03 -23.45 -3.33
N PRO A 167 -10.01 -23.31 -2.46
CA PRO A 167 -9.87 -24.17 -1.29
C PRO A 167 -10.96 -23.85 -0.25
N ALA A 168 -11.72 -24.87 0.16
CA ALA A 168 -12.61 -24.78 1.31
C ALA A 168 -11.77 -24.81 2.60
N ALA A 169 -11.76 -23.70 3.34
CA ALA A 169 -11.15 -23.65 4.66
C ALA A 169 -11.99 -24.48 5.67
N PRO A 170 -11.36 -25.26 6.57
CA PRO A 170 -12.08 -25.97 7.61
C PRO A 170 -12.55 -25.03 8.71
N ALA A 171 -13.80 -25.21 9.16
CA ALA A 171 -14.38 -24.47 10.28
C ALA A 171 -13.73 -24.89 11.62
N PRO A 172 -13.39 -23.97 12.52
CA PRO A 172 -12.81 -24.30 13.81
C PRO A 172 -13.89 -24.88 14.75
N ALA A 173 -13.59 -26.05 15.33
CA ALA A 173 -14.39 -26.64 16.40
C ALA A 173 -14.14 -25.89 17.72
N ALA A 174 -15.18 -25.30 18.29
CA ALA A 174 -15.13 -24.70 19.61
C ALA A 174 -15.10 -25.78 20.71
N PRO A 175 -14.33 -25.59 21.81
CA PRO A 175 -14.33 -26.51 22.93
C PRO A 175 -15.60 -26.35 23.79
N VAL A 176 -16.20 -27.47 24.17
CA VAL A 176 -17.34 -27.55 25.09
C VAL A 176 -16.81 -27.51 26.54
N PRO A 177 -17.32 -26.64 27.43
CA PRO A 177 -16.92 -26.66 28.84
C PRO A 177 -17.42 -27.92 29.56
N ALA A 178 -16.53 -28.60 30.30
CA ALA A 178 -16.92 -29.67 31.22
C ALA A 178 -17.52 -29.06 32.49
N ALA A 179 -18.76 -29.46 32.81
CA ALA A 179 -19.41 -29.16 34.08
C ALA A 179 -18.72 -29.93 35.21
N THR A 180 -18.21 -29.22 36.21
CA THR A 180 -17.77 -29.81 37.48
C THR A 180 -18.96 -29.94 38.43
N THR A 181 -19.27 -31.16 38.85
CA THR A 181 -20.20 -31.42 39.96
C THR A 181 -19.50 -31.17 41.30
N PRO A 182 -20.17 -30.53 42.27
CA PRO A 182 -19.63 -30.38 43.62
C PRO A 182 -19.78 -31.69 44.40
N THR A 183 -18.71 -32.14 45.05
CA THR A 183 -18.78 -33.15 46.11
C THR A 183 -18.70 -32.39 47.44
N GLY A 184 -19.63 -32.71 48.35
CA GLY A 184 -19.84 -32.03 49.63
C GLY A 184 -18.76 -32.25 50.68
#